data_AF-A0A7C6A2K3-F1
#
_entry.id   AF-A0A7C6A2K3-F1
#
_cell.length_a   1.000
_cell.length_b   1.000
_cell.length_c   1.000
_cell.angle_alpha   90.00
_cell.angle_beta   90.00
_cell.angle_gamma   90.00
#
_symmetry.space_group_name_H-M   'P 1'
#
loop_
_entity.id
_entity.type
_entity.pdbx_description
1 polymer ?
#
loop_
_entity_poly.entity_id
_entity_poly.type
_entity_poly.pdbx_seq_one_letter_code
_entity_poly.pdbx_strand_id
1 'polypeptide(L)'
;MAGDEVIEEILLHSPEGFAHILFEHVRRLLLRHRWELGQIDCFAAAAGPGAFTGVRVCLAAAKGLAEAIGRKVVAVSNLEAV
;
A
#
# COMPACT_ATOMS: atom_id res chain seq x y z
N MET A 1 -19.13 -13.84 8.56
CA MET A 1 -18.05 -12.84 8.73
C MET A 1 -16.80 -13.48 8.15
N ALA A 2 -16.56 -13.30 6.85
CA ALA A 2 -15.24 -13.57 6.29
C ALA A 2 -14.40 -12.37 6.75
N GLY A 3 -13.45 -12.48 7.67
CA GLY A 3 -12.41 -13.49 7.79
C GLY A 3 -11.12 -12.74 7.44
N ASP A 4 -10.33 -12.37 8.45
CA ASP A 4 -9.08 -11.62 8.32
C ASP A 4 -8.03 -12.45 7.56
N GLU A 5 -8.25 -12.65 6.26
CA GLU A 5 -7.39 -13.44 5.39
C GLU A 5 -6.43 -12.51 4.65
N VAL A 6 -5.13 -12.66 4.93
CA VAL A 6 -4.08 -12.02 4.16
C VAL A 6 -3.90 -12.81 2.86
N ILE A 7 -4.28 -12.20 1.74
CA ILE A 7 -4.17 -12.81 0.40
C ILE A 7 -2.71 -12.91 -0.06
N GLU A 8 -1.91 -11.88 0.19
CA GLU A 8 -0.48 -11.86 -0.13
C GLU A 8 0.27 -10.81 0.70
N GLU A 9 1.48 -11.13 1.13
CA GLU A 9 2.45 -10.20 1.71
C GLU A 9 3.75 -10.24 0.90
N ILE A 10 4.36 -9.07 0.67
CA ILE A 10 5.62 -8.95 -0.08
C ILE A 10 6.60 -8.13 0.73
N LEU A 11 7.73 -8.75 1.10
CA LEU A 11 8.88 -8.04 1.65
C LEU A 11 9.73 -7.51 0.50
N LEU A 12 9.88 -6.19 0.44
CA LEU A 12 10.67 -5.51 -0.58
C LEU A 12 12.02 -5.07 -0.01
N HIS A 13 13.10 -5.39 -0.72
CA HIS A 13 14.42 -4.87 -0.45
C HIS A 13 14.79 -3.83 -1.52
N SER A 14 14.98 -2.57 -1.12
CA SER A 14 15.43 -1.50 -2.01
C SER A 14 16.31 -0.51 -1.26
N PRO A 15 17.65 -0.70 -1.28
CA PRO A 15 18.57 0.18 -0.58
C PRO A 15 18.57 1.62 -1.14
N GLU A 16 18.18 1.77 -2.41
CA GLU A 16 18.06 3.06 -3.10
C GLU A 16 16.70 3.76 -2.86
N GLY A 17 15.82 3.15 -2.06
CA GLY A 17 14.50 3.66 -1.71
C GLY A 17 13.37 3.06 -2.55
N PHE A 18 12.12 3.25 -2.10
CA PHE A 18 10.98 2.51 -2.64
C PHE A 18 10.21 3.22 -3.75
N ALA A 19 10.40 4.53 -3.92
CA ALA A 19 9.58 5.35 -4.81
C ALA A 19 9.57 4.86 -6.28
N HIS A 20 10.71 4.36 -6.76
CA HIS A 20 10.88 3.93 -8.15
C HIS A 20 10.37 2.51 -8.44
N ILE A 21 10.15 1.68 -7.40
CA ILE A 21 9.67 0.30 -7.56
C ILE A 21 8.23 0.09 -7.12
N LEU A 22 7.70 0.97 -6.26
CA LEU A 22 6.44 0.73 -5.54
C LEU A 22 5.27 0.43 -6.49
N PHE A 23 5.05 1.28 -7.51
CA PHE A 23 3.92 1.12 -8.43
C PHE A 23 4.02 -0.14 -9.29
N GLU A 24 5.23 -0.54 -9.69
CA GLU A 24 5.43 -1.79 -10.42
C GLU A 24 5.09 -3.00 -9.55
N HIS A 25 5.46 -2.98 -8.26
CA HIS A 25 5.08 -4.05 -7.33
C HIS A 25 3.57 -4.10 -7.07
N VAL A 26 2.90 -2.95 -6.89
CA VAL A 26 1.44 -2.87 -6.77
C VAL A 26 0.77 -3.47 -8.00
N ARG A 27 1.21 -3.08 -9.21
CA ARG A 27 0.70 -3.63 -10.46
C ARG A 27 0.87 -5.15 -10.56
N ARG A 28 2.05 -5.66 -10.21
CA ARG A 28 2.34 -7.11 -10.23
C ARG A 28 1.48 -7.88 -9.23
N LEU A 29 1.23 -7.33 -8.04
CA LEU A 29 0.34 -7.92 -7.04
C LEU A 29 -1.07 -8.06 -7.61
N LEU A 30 -1.64 -6.98 -8.16
CA LEU A 30 -2.97 -7.02 -8.76
C LEU A 30 -3.05 -8.04 -9.92
N LEU A 31 -2.04 -8.09 -10.78
CA LEU A 31 -1.99 -9.04 -11.89
C LEU A 31 -1.95 -10.51 -11.44
N ARG A 32 -1.23 -10.84 -10.36
CA ARG A 32 -1.18 -12.23 -9.84
C ARG A 32 -2.55 -12.72 -9.40
N HIS A 33 -3.35 -11.85 -8.81
CA HIS A 33 -4.71 -12.16 -8.34
C HIS A 33 -5.79 -11.91 -9.38
N ARG A 34 -5.40 -11.47 -10.59
CA ARG A 34 -6.32 -11.05 -11.67
C ARG A 34 -7.31 -9.99 -11.19
N TRP A 35 -6.83 -9.08 -10.36
CA TRP A 35 -7.61 -7.96 -9.85
C TRP A 35 -7.36 -6.71 -10.68
N GLU A 36 -8.42 -5.95 -10.87
CA GLU A 36 -8.37 -4.60 -11.37
C GLU A 36 -8.31 -3.61 -10.20
N LEU A 37 -7.69 -2.45 -10.43
CA LEU A 37 -7.56 -1.42 -9.38
C LEU A 37 -8.94 -1.01 -8.80
N GLY A 38 -9.98 -0.98 -9.64
CA GLY A 38 -11.35 -0.64 -9.23
C GLY A 38 -12.01 -1.62 -8.26
N GLN A 39 -11.48 -2.85 -8.13
CA GLN A 39 -11.93 -3.85 -7.17
C GLN A 39 -11.40 -3.61 -5.76
N ILE A 40 -10.48 -2.65 -5.58
CA ILE A 40 -9.99 -2.26 -4.26
C ILE A 40 -10.99 -1.29 -3.63
N ASP A 41 -11.46 -1.63 -2.43
CA ASP A 41 -12.41 -0.80 -1.68
C ASP A 41 -11.73 0.30 -0.83
N CYS A 42 -10.50 0.02 -0.39
CA CYS A 42 -9.75 0.89 0.52
C CYS A 42 -8.23 0.67 0.37
N PHE A 43 -7.47 1.74 0.58
CA PHE A 43 -6.02 1.67 0.74
C PHE A 43 -5.63 2.00 2.19
N ALA A 44 -4.59 1.34 2.69
CA ALA A 44 -3.98 1.67 3.97
C ALA A 44 -2.49 1.94 3.78
N ALA A 45 -1.96 2.90 4.53
CA ALA A 45 -0.52 3.18 4.54
C ALA A 45 -0.04 3.54 5.94
N ALA A 46 1.16 3.07 6.28
CA ALA A 46 1.81 3.42 7.54
C ALA A 46 2.09 4.92 7.61
N ALA A 47 1.65 5.55 8.70
CA ALA A 47 1.79 6.98 8.97
C ALA A 47 2.99 7.32 9.89
N GLY A 48 3.78 6.30 10.22
CA GLY A 48 4.92 6.40 11.13
C GLY A 48 4.57 6.06 12.59
N PRO A 49 5.52 6.22 13.52
CA PRO A 49 6.91 6.65 13.29
C PRO A 49 7.69 5.67 12.40
N GLY A 50 8.68 6.18 11.66
CA GLY A 50 9.46 5.42 10.70
C GLY A 50 10.37 6.33 9.87
N ALA A 51 11.00 5.78 8.82
CA ALA A 51 11.86 6.56 7.94
C ALA A 51 11.07 7.69 7.25
N PHE A 52 11.51 8.94 7.42
CA PHE A 52 10.82 10.14 6.92
C PHE A 52 10.45 10.06 5.43
N THR A 53 11.39 9.64 4.59
CA THR A 53 11.18 9.46 3.15
C THR A 53 10.20 8.33 2.87
N GLY A 54 10.35 7.19 3.54
CA GLY A 54 9.50 6.00 3.33
C GLY A 54 8.03 6.27 3.68
N VAL A 55 7.77 6.87 4.85
CA VAL A 55 6.42 7.23 5.29
C VAL A 55 5.74 8.14 4.25
N ARG A 56 6.44 9.16 3.75
CA ARG A 56 5.86 10.09 2.76
C ARG A 56 5.62 9.43 1.41
N VAL A 57 6.52 8.56 0.94
CA VAL A 57 6.34 7.80 -0.30
C VAL A 57 5.09 6.94 -0.23
N CYS A 58 4.92 6.16 0.84
CA CYS A 58 3.77 5.27 1.01
C CYS A 58 2.45 6.04 1.17
N LEU A 59 2.42 7.10 2.00
CA LEU A 59 1.23 7.93 2.18
C LEU A 59 0.82 8.62 0.87
N ALA A 60 1.77 9.18 0.12
CA ALA A 60 1.48 9.82 -1.16
C ALA A 60 0.96 8.83 -2.20
N ALA A 61 1.57 7.64 -2.29
CA ALA A 61 1.13 6.61 -3.23
C ALA A 61 -0.27 6.08 -2.90
N ALA A 62 -0.54 5.72 -1.64
CA ALA A 62 -1.85 5.23 -1.22
C ALA A 62 -2.94 6.28 -1.42
N LYS A 63 -2.67 7.55 -1.06
CA LYS A 63 -3.59 8.66 -1.30
C LYS A 63 -3.86 8.87 -2.78
N GLY A 64 -2.82 8.90 -3.62
CA GLY A 64 -2.95 9.10 -5.06
C GLY A 64 -3.75 7.98 -5.74
N LEU A 65 -3.50 6.72 -5.38
CA LEU A 65 -4.27 5.58 -5.88
C LEU A 65 -5.74 5.66 -5.45
N ALA A 66 -6.00 5.95 -4.18
CA ALA A 66 -7.35 6.08 -3.65
C ALA A 66 -8.14 7.21 -4.33
N GLU A 67 -7.55 8.39 -4.47
CA GLU A 67 -8.17 9.54 -5.13
C GLU A 67 -8.46 9.25 -6.62
N ALA A 68 -7.55 8.57 -7.33
CA ALA A 68 -7.70 8.25 -8.74
C ALA A 68 -8.93 7.37 -9.04
N ILE A 69 -9.35 6.51 -8.09
CA ILE A 69 -10.50 5.62 -8.25
C ILE A 69 -11.67 5.92 -7.30
N GLY A 70 -11.63 7.07 -6.61
CA GLY A 70 -12.70 7.49 -5.69
C GLY A 70 -12.89 6.58 -4.48
N ARG A 71 -11.79 6.03 -3.94
CA ARG A 71 -11.79 5.12 -2.78
C ARG A 71 -11.25 5.79 -1.52
N LYS A 72 -11.49 5.13 -0.38
CA LYS A 72 -11.02 5.60 0.93
C LYS A 72 -9.54 5.25 1.10
N VAL A 73 -8.85 6.07 1.88
CA VAL A 73 -7.50 5.80 2.35
C VAL A 73 -7.43 5.99 3.87
N VAL A 74 -6.75 5.07 4.55
CA VAL A 74 -6.58 5.08 6.00
C VAL A 74 -5.10 5.17 6.35
N ALA A 75 -4.76 6.11 7.22
CA ALA A 75 -3.46 6.22 7.82
C ALA A 75 -3.39 5.28 9.04
N VAL A 76 -2.37 4.43 9.11
CA VAL A 76 -2.20 3.45 10.20
C VAL A 76 -0.95 3.77 11.00
N SER A 77 -1.05 3.83 12.33
CA SER A 77 0.12 3.98 13.20
C SER A 77 1.02 2.75 13.10
N ASN A 78 2.31 2.96 12.86
CA ASN A 78 3.27 1.85 12.80
C ASN A 78 3.48 1.18 14.16
N LEU A 79 3.13 1.85 15.26
CA LEU A 79 3.18 1.27 16.62
C LEU A 79 1.95 0.42 16.95
N GLU A 80 0.82 0.70 16.31
CA GLU A 80 -0.42 -0.07 16.52
C GLU A 80 -0.52 -1.28 15.58
N ALA A 81 0.27 -1.28 14.50
CA ALA A 81 0.32 -2.33 13.49
C ALA A 81 1.28 -3.49 13.83
N VAL A 82 1.93 -3.45 15.00
CA VAL A 82 2.86 -4.47 15.50
C VAL A 82 2.30 -5.24 16.69
#